data_AF-A0A0F0CGR8-F1
#
_entry.id   AF-A0A0F0CGR8-F1
#
_cell.length_a   1.000
_cell.length_b   1.000
_cell.length_c   1.000
_cell.angle_alpha   90.00
_cell.angle_beta   90.00
_cell.angle_gamma   90.00
#
_symmetry.space_group_name_H-M   'P 1'
#
loop_
_entity.id
_entity.type
_entity.pdbx_description
1 polymer ?
#
loop_
_entity_poly.entity_id
_entity_poly.type
_entity_poly.pdbx_seq_one_letter_code
_entity_poly.pdbx_strand_id
1 'polypeptide(L)' 'MGRFYGIKIRAGEMSIEDVQAWWRPTVEEWLEQNP' A
#
# COMPACT_ATOMS: atom_id res chain seq x y z
N MET A 1 -8.51 1.65 -2.45
CA MET A 1 -7.69 0.66 -1.70
C MET A 1 -6.29 1.15 -1.35
N GLY A 2 -5.70 2.11 -2.10
CA GLY A 2 -4.39 2.71 -1.80
C GLY A 2 -4.19 3.11 -0.33
N ARG A 3 -5.04 4.00 0.19
CA ARG A 3 -5.01 4.43 1.59
C ARG A 3 -5.11 3.29 2.61
N PHE A 4 -5.96 2.29 2.36
CA PHE A 4 -6.17 1.19 3.31
C PHE A 4 -4.90 0.35 3.47
N TYR A 5 -4.35 -0.15 2.36
CA TYR A 5 -3.12 -0.94 2.39
C TYR A 5 -1.93 -0.07 2.79
N GLY A 6 -1.85 1.16 2.29
CA GLY A 6 -0.77 2.09 2.60
C GLY A 6 -0.63 2.37 4.10
N ILE A 7 -1.74 2.58 4.83
CA ILE A 7 -1.70 2.74 6.30
C ILE A 7 -1.16 1.48 6.99
N LYS A 8 -1.56 0.29 6.55
CA LYS A 8 -1.09 -0.97 7.15
C LYS A 8 0.39 -1.22 6.88
N ILE A 9 0.84 -0.94 5.65
CA ILE A 9 2.25 -1.04 5.25
C ILE A 9 3.11 -0.07 6.07
N ARG A 10 2.63 1.17 6.26
CA ARG A 10 3.27 2.19 7.11
C ARG A 10 3.39 1.76 8.56
N ALA A 11 2.35 1.10 9.08
CA ALA A 11 2.33 0.57 10.43
C ALA A 11 3.22 -0.68 10.59
N GLY A 12 3.81 -1.21 9.51
CA GLY A 12 4.62 -2.43 9.53
C GLY A 12 3.79 -3.70 9.70
N GLU A 13 2.47 -3.64 9.51
CA GLU A 13 1.55 -4.77 9.70
C GLU A 13 1.55 -5.74 8.50
N MET A 14 2.01 -5.29 7.33
CA MET A 14 2.12 -6.09 6.10
C MET A 14 3.10 -5.43 5.12
N SER A 15 3.52 -6.15 4.07
CA SER A 15 4.35 -5.61 2.99
C SER A 15 3.54 -5.32 1.72
N ILE A 16 4.16 -4.64 0.75
CA ILE A 16 3.57 -4.42 -0.58
C ILE A 16 3.36 -5.74 -1.34
N GLU A 17 4.10 -6.80 -1.00
CA GLU A 17 4.00 -8.11 -1.64
C GLU A 17 2.71 -8.83 -1.24
N ASP A 18 2.21 -8.57 -0.03
CA ASP A 18 0.95 -9.09 0.49
C ASP A 18 -0.28 -8.43 -0.16
N VAL A 19 -0.08 -7.32 -0.88
CA VAL A 19 -1.16 -6.62 -1.60
C VAL A 19 -1.53 -7.40 -2.86
N GLN A 20 -2.83 -7.61 -3.03
CA GLN A 20 -3.42 -8.21 -4.25
C GLN A 20 -2.91 -7.50 -5.50
N ALA A 21 -2.48 -8.27 -6.51
CA ALA A 21 -1.74 -7.76 -7.67
C ALA A 21 -2.43 -6.57 -8.38
N TRP A 22 -3.75 -6.62 -8.55
CA TRP A 22 -4.49 -5.54 -9.23
C TRP A 22 -4.59 -4.24 -8.40
N TRP A 23 -4.37 -4.31 -7.08
CA TRP A 23 -4.35 -3.14 -6.21
C TRP A 23 -2.96 -2.55 -6.02
N ARG A 24 -1.87 -3.30 -6.30
CA ARG A 24 -0.49 -2.82 -6.10
C ARG A 24 -0.23 -1.45 -6.72
N PRO A 25 -0.59 -1.16 -7.99
CA PRO A 25 -0.32 0.15 -8.59
C PRO A 25 -0.97 1.31 -7.80
N THR A 26 -2.21 1.12 -7.34
CA THR A 26 -2.92 2.13 -6.53
C THR A 26 -2.32 2.29 -5.13
N VAL A 27 -1.70 1.24 -4.58
CA VAL A 27 -1.03 1.29 -3.27
C VAL A 27 0.34 1.94 -3.38
N GLU A 28 1.11 1.61 -4.42
CA GLU A 28 2.40 2.24 -4.72
C GLU A 28 2.23 3.75 -4.94
N GLU A 29 1.28 4.17 -5.80
CA GLU A 29 0.98 5.58 -6.03
C GLU A 29 0.63 6.31 -4.72
N TRP A 30 -0.16 5.68 -3.86
CA TRP A 30 -0.53 6.27 -2.58
C TRP A 30 0.67 6.39 -1.63
N LEU A 31 1.56 5.39 -1.58
CA LEU A 31 2.77 5.42 -0.76
C LEU A 31 3.74 6.51 -1.23
N GLU A 32 3.89 6.71 -2.54
CA GLU A 32 4.72 7.78 -3.10
C GLU A 32 4.19 9.18 -2.74
N GLN A 33 2.86 9.36 -2.78
CA GLN A 33 2.23 10.63 -2.42
C GLN A 33 2.19 10.88 -0.91
N ASN A 34 2.39 9.85 -0.09
CA ASN A 34 2.29 9.92 1.37
C ASN A 34 3.55 9.28 1.98
N PRO A 35 4.70 10.02 2.03
CA PRO A 35 6.02 9.56 2.46
C PRO A 35 6.19 9.48 3.97
#